data_AF-A0A941UH78-F1
#
_entry.id   AF-A0A941UH78-F1
#
_cell.length_a   1.000
_cell.length_b   1.000
_cell.length_c   1.000
_cell.angle_alpha   90.00
_cell.angle_beta   90.00
_cell.angle_gamma   90.00
#
_symmetry.space_group_name_H-M   'P 1'
#
loop_
_entity.id
_entity.type
_entity.pdbx_description
1 polymer ?
#
loop_
_entity_poly.entity_id
_entity_poly.type
_entity_poly.pdbx_seq_one_letter_code
_entity_poly.pdbx_strand_id
1 'polypeptide(L)'
;MKYLIKNFFTAARQVFIGSTTYYVWIAFLSVFILLGLSTYSDQLHRGLITTAMRDQVSWGFFISNFTFLVGVAAAAVLLVIPAYLYNFKPIKEIVLFGELLAITAITMCILFIMVDMGQPLRVWHILPVLGTMNFPSS
;
A
#
# COMPACT_ATOMS: atom_id res chain seq x y z
N MET A 1 -7.42 -26.77 9.22
CA MET A 1 -6.10 -26.24 8.77
C MET A 1 -5.67 -26.76 7.40
N LYS A 2 -5.61 -28.08 7.16
CA LYS A 2 -5.22 -28.66 5.84
C LYS A 2 -6.05 -28.14 4.64
N TYR A 3 -7.36 -27.98 4.81
CA TYR A 3 -8.25 -27.43 3.77
C TYR A 3 -7.99 -25.95 3.46
N LEU A 4 -7.66 -25.16 4.47
CA LEU A 4 -7.40 -23.73 4.30
C LEU A 4 -6.11 -23.50 3.49
N ILE A 5 -5.06 -24.25 3.80
CA ILE A 5 -3.80 -24.22 3.05
C ILE A 5 -4.03 -24.66 1.60
N LYS A 6 -4.78 -25.75 1.37
CA LYS A 6 -5.09 -26.22 0.02
C LYS A 6 -5.89 -25.20 -0.80
N ASN A 7 -6.87 -24.54 -0.17
CA ASN A 7 -7.68 -23.51 -0.81
C ASN A 7 -6.84 -22.28 -1.15
N PHE A 8 -5.94 -21.86 -0.26
CA PHE A 8 -5.01 -20.75 -0.50
C PHE A 8 -4.13 -21.02 -1.73
N PHE A 9 -3.51 -22.20 -1.82
CA PHE A 9 -2.70 -22.56 -2.99
C PHE A 9 -3.52 -22.66 -4.29
N THR A 10 -4.78 -23.09 -4.20
CA THR A 10 -5.68 -23.16 -5.35
C THR A 10 -6.03 -21.76 -5.85
N ALA A 11 -6.37 -20.84 -4.94
CA ALA A 11 -6.62 -19.44 -5.26
C ALA A 11 -5.37 -18.76 -5.84
N ALA A 12 -4.20 -18.99 -5.24
CA ALA A 12 -2.94 -18.45 -5.75
C ALA A 12 -2.63 -18.93 -7.18
N ARG A 13 -2.93 -20.20 -7.50
CA ARG A 13 -2.77 -20.71 -8.87
C ARG A 13 -3.73 -20.03 -9.85
N GLN A 14 -4.96 -19.72 -9.43
CA GLN A 14 -5.93 -19.03 -10.28
C GLN A 14 -5.48 -17.61 -10.65
N VAL A 15 -4.68 -16.95 -9.81
CA VAL A 15 -4.10 -15.64 -10.16
C VAL A 15 -3.23 -15.74 -11.41
N PHE A 16 -2.55 -16.85 -11.69
CA PHE A 16 -1.67 -16.94 -12.86
C PHE A 16 -2.36 -17.42 -14.15
N ILE A 17 -3.65 -17.75 -14.08
CA ILE A 17 -4.41 -18.31 -15.20
C ILE A 17 -5.38 -17.26 -15.70
N GLY A 18 -5.20 -16.79 -16.95
CA GLY A 18 -6.07 -15.78 -17.54
C GLY A 18 -6.08 -15.80 -19.07
N SER A 19 -6.85 -14.89 -19.65
CA SER A 19 -6.90 -14.65 -21.10
C SER A 19 -5.67 -13.87 -21.61
N THR A 20 -5.49 -13.78 -22.93
CA THR A 20 -4.43 -12.94 -23.51
C THR A 20 -4.55 -11.48 -23.06
N THR A 21 -5.77 -10.93 -22.93
CA THR A 21 -6.02 -9.58 -22.42
C THR A 21 -5.56 -9.41 -20.96
N TYR A 22 -5.72 -10.44 -20.13
CA TYR A 22 -5.23 -10.44 -18.76
C TYR A 22 -3.70 -10.34 -18.71
N TYR A 23 -2.98 -11.12 -19.51
CA TYR A 23 -1.53 -11.07 -19.55
C TYR A 23 -1.00 -9.74 -20.10
N VAL A 24 -1.67 -9.17 -21.12
CA VAL A 24 -1.34 -7.82 -21.63
C VAL A 24 -1.51 -6.77 -20.53
N TRP A 25 -2.60 -6.84 -19.76
CA TRP A 25 -2.85 -5.93 -18.65
C TRP A 25 -1.81 -6.04 -17.54
N ILE A 26 -1.42 -7.26 -17.17
CA ILE A 26 -0.33 -7.48 -16.20
C ILE A 26 0.99 -6.95 -16.71
N ALA A 27 1.34 -7.21 -17.97
CA ALA A 27 2.58 -6.73 -18.55
C ALA A 27 2.62 -5.19 -18.54
N PHE A 28 1.52 -4.55 -18.90
CA PHE A 28 1.36 -3.10 -18.84
C PHE A 28 1.59 -2.56 -17.42
N LEU A 29 0.90 -3.10 -16.40
CA LEU A 29 1.09 -2.67 -15.01
C LEU A 29 2.53 -2.92 -14.52
N SER A 30 3.11 -4.04 -14.92
CA SER A 30 4.48 -4.41 -14.54
C SER A 30 5.51 -3.42 -15.08
N VAL A 31 5.31 -2.88 -16.29
CA VAL A 31 6.16 -1.81 -16.85
C VAL A 31 6.14 -0.57 -15.95
N PHE A 32 4.96 -0.11 -15.49
CA PHE A 32 4.88 1.04 -14.58
C PHE A 32 5.55 0.78 -13.23
N ILE A 33 5.40 -0.43 -12.69
CA ILE A 33 6.07 -0.82 -11.43
C ILE A 33 7.58 -0.77 -11.61
N LEU A 34 8.12 -1.31 -12.70
CA LEU A 34 9.55 -1.29 -12.98
C LEU A 34 10.09 0.12 -13.19
N LEU A 35 9.35 0.99 -13.88
CA LEU A 35 9.70 2.40 -14.02
C LEU A 35 9.73 3.10 -12.66
N GLY A 36 8.73 2.88 -11.81
CA GLY A 36 8.67 3.42 -10.45
C GLY A 36 9.81 2.91 -9.55
N LEU A 37 10.16 1.63 -9.65
CA LEU A 37 11.30 1.06 -8.91
C LEU A 37 12.64 1.63 -9.40
N SER A 38 12.78 1.87 -10.70
CA SER A 38 13.98 2.49 -11.27
C SER A 38 14.17 3.91 -10.74
N THR A 39 13.12 4.74 -10.79
CA THR A 39 13.21 6.14 -10.30
C THR A 39 13.35 6.21 -8.78
N TYR A 40 12.71 5.29 -8.05
CA TYR A 40 12.88 5.19 -6.60
C TYR A 40 14.31 4.80 -6.21
N SER A 41 14.94 3.90 -6.99
CA SER A 41 16.35 3.54 -6.77
C SER A 41 17.26 4.76 -6.92
N ASP A 42 17.04 5.62 -7.91
CA ASP A 42 17.78 6.88 -8.05
C ASP A 42 17.49 7.86 -6.90
N GLN A 43 16.24 7.96 -6.45
CA GLN A 43 15.84 8.78 -5.30
C GLN A 43 16.53 8.33 -4.01
N LEU A 44 16.72 7.03 -3.79
CA LEU A 44 17.44 6.53 -2.61
C LEU A 44 18.90 6.97 -2.55
N HIS A 45 19.56 7.10 -3.70
CA HIS A 45 20.96 7.52 -3.78
C HIS A 45 21.12 9.04 -3.73
N ARG A 46 20.25 9.77 -4.43
CA ARG A 46 20.31 11.24 -4.54
C ARG A 46 19.59 11.97 -3.40
N GLY A 47 18.79 11.24 -2.61
CA GLY A 47 17.93 11.77 -1.57
C GLY A 47 16.65 12.41 -2.13
N LEU A 48 15.82 12.95 -1.24
CA LEU A 48 14.52 13.54 -1.57
C LEU A 48 14.60 14.77 -2.48
N ILE A 49 15.79 15.31 -2.77
CA ILE A 49 15.96 16.46 -3.65
C ILE A 49 15.43 16.22 -5.08
N THR A 50 15.37 14.96 -5.53
CA THR A 50 14.81 14.59 -6.84
C THR A 50 13.30 14.80 -6.94
N THR A 51 12.61 14.94 -5.81
CA THR A 51 11.14 15.08 -5.73
C THR A 51 10.67 16.53 -5.95
N ALA A 52 11.61 17.47 -6.10
CA ALA A 52 11.35 18.92 -6.17
C ALA A 52 10.62 19.51 -4.94
N MET A 53 10.60 18.80 -3.81
CA MET A 53 10.16 19.35 -2.52
C MET A 53 11.12 20.42 -2.02
N ARG A 54 10.60 21.38 -1.26
CA ARG A 54 11.35 22.51 -0.66
C ARG A 54 11.03 22.60 0.83
N ASP A 55 11.84 23.31 1.60
CA ASP A 55 11.59 23.49 3.04
C ASP A 55 10.21 24.10 3.36
N GLN A 56 9.68 24.93 2.46
CA GLN A 56 8.33 25.52 2.60
C GLN A 56 7.21 24.52 2.27
N VAL A 57 7.48 23.53 1.41
CA VAL A 57 6.52 22.51 0.98
C VAL A 57 7.22 21.16 1.07
N SER A 58 7.33 20.68 2.32
CA SER A 58 8.02 19.44 2.67
C SER A 58 7.19 18.19 2.39
N TRP A 59 5.87 18.36 2.21
CA TRP A 59 4.92 17.29 1.93
C TRP A 59 4.32 17.48 0.53
N GLY A 60 4.94 16.81 -0.44
CA GLY A 60 4.50 16.85 -1.83
C GLY A 60 3.53 15.72 -2.18
N PHE A 61 3.78 15.07 -3.32
CA PHE A 61 2.93 14.02 -3.86
C PHE A 61 2.81 12.79 -2.93
N PHE A 62 3.85 12.41 -2.21
CA PHE A 62 3.81 11.19 -1.39
C PHE A 62 2.80 11.31 -0.24
N ILE A 63 2.90 12.33 0.59
CA ILE A 63 1.98 12.53 1.73
C ILE A 63 0.56 12.89 1.26
N SER A 64 0.43 13.62 0.15
CA SER A 64 -0.88 13.91 -0.46
C SER A 64 -1.61 12.63 -0.91
N ASN A 65 -0.91 11.71 -1.59
CA ASN A 65 -1.50 10.43 -1.99
C ASN A 65 -1.74 9.49 -0.81
N PHE A 66 -0.86 9.50 0.20
CA PHE A 66 -1.07 8.77 1.45
C PHE A 66 -2.39 9.17 2.12
N THR A 67 -2.61 10.47 2.36
CA THR A 67 -3.84 10.95 3.02
C THR A 67 -5.09 10.66 2.20
N PHE A 68 -5.01 10.75 0.86
CA PHE A 68 -6.08 10.33 -0.04
C PHE A 68 -6.44 8.85 0.13
N LEU A 69 -5.45 7.96 0.11
CA LEU A 69 -5.68 6.51 0.23
C LEU A 69 -6.13 6.09 1.63
N VAL A 70 -5.70 6.79 2.68
CA VAL A 70 -6.27 6.62 4.03
C VAL A 70 -7.78 6.92 4.00
N GLY A 71 -8.20 7.98 3.28
CA GLY A 71 -9.61 8.28 3.06
C GLY A 71 -10.35 7.18 2.30
N VAL A 72 -9.75 6.61 1.24
CA VAL A 72 -10.32 5.48 0.49
C VAL A 72 -10.47 4.24 1.39
N ALA A 73 -9.47 3.93 2.21
CA ALA A 73 -9.53 2.81 3.15
C ALA A 73 -10.61 3.02 4.22
N ALA A 74 -10.74 4.24 4.76
CA ALA A 74 -11.78 4.57 5.73
C ALA A 74 -13.19 4.45 5.13
N ALA A 75 -13.39 4.89 3.88
CA ALA A 75 -14.64 4.74 3.16
C ALA A 75 -15.02 3.26 2.93
N ALA A 76 -14.03 2.40 2.63
CA ALA A 76 -14.25 0.97 2.49
C ALA A 76 -14.70 0.34 3.83
N VAL A 77 -14.05 0.68 4.94
CA VAL A 77 -14.42 0.18 6.28
C VAL A 77 -15.82 0.66 6.70
N LEU A 78 -16.19 1.89 6.34
CA LEU A 78 -17.53 2.44 6.60
C LEU A 78 -18.64 1.60 5.95
N LEU A 79 -18.39 1.03 4.77
CA LEU A 79 -19.32 0.11 4.09
C LEU A 79 -19.39 -1.24 4.82
N VAL A 80 -18.25 -1.72 5.30
CA VAL A 80 -18.08 -3.03 5.94
C VAL A 80 -18.83 -3.13 7.27
N ILE A 81 -18.77 -2.08 8.11
CA ILE A 81 -19.33 -2.11 9.48
C ILE A 81 -20.85 -2.36 9.49
N PRO A 82 -21.71 -1.59 8.78
CA PRO A 82 -23.15 -1.82 8.77
C PRO A 82 -23.53 -3.18 8.18
N ALA A 83 -22.78 -3.66 7.18
CA ALA A 83 -23.09 -4.92 6.53
C ALA A 83 -22.98 -6.12 7.48
N TYR A 84 -21.95 -6.11 8.34
CA TYR A 84 -21.78 -7.14 9.36
C TYR A 84 -22.72 -6.93 10.55
N LEU A 85 -23.01 -5.67 10.94
CA LEU A 85 -23.88 -5.38 12.07
C LEU A 85 -25.35 -5.74 11.78
N TYR A 86 -25.87 -5.33 10.62
CA TYR A 86 -27.27 -5.53 10.24
C TYR A 86 -27.52 -6.85 9.50
N ASN A 87 -26.48 -7.68 9.28
CA ASN A 87 -26.56 -8.98 8.60
C ASN A 87 -27.34 -8.96 7.27
N PHE A 88 -27.22 -7.85 6.53
CA PHE A 88 -27.98 -7.63 5.31
C PHE A 88 -27.33 -8.36 4.13
N LYS A 89 -27.89 -9.51 3.74
CA LYS A 89 -27.31 -10.44 2.75
C LYS A 89 -26.82 -9.78 1.44
N PRO A 90 -27.57 -8.88 0.78
CA PRO A 90 -27.12 -8.27 -0.48
C PRO A 90 -25.87 -7.38 -0.34
N ILE A 91 -25.71 -6.70 0.80
CA ILE A 91 -24.55 -5.82 1.00
C ILE A 91 -23.29 -6.67 1.25
N LYS A 92 -23.43 -7.88 1.80
CA LYS A 92 -22.29 -8.76 2.12
C LYS A 92 -21.46 -9.17 0.90
N GLU A 93 -22.06 -9.24 -0.29
CA GLU A 93 -21.34 -9.52 -1.53
C GLU A 93 -20.44 -8.34 -1.97
N ILE A 94 -20.90 -7.11 -1.70
CA ILE A 94 -20.16 -5.87 -2.03
C ILE A 94 -19.03 -5.63 -1.01
N VAL A 95 -19.25 -6.02 0.24
CA VAL A 95 -18.27 -5.93 1.34
C VAL A 95 -16.96 -6.62 1.00
N LEU A 96 -17.00 -7.76 0.31
CA LEU A 96 -15.78 -8.47 -0.08
C LEU A 96 -14.86 -7.59 -0.96
N PHE A 97 -15.44 -6.85 -1.90
CA PHE A 97 -14.68 -5.89 -2.71
C PHE A 97 -14.16 -4.72 -1.87
N GLY A 98 -14.95 -4.25 -0.89
CA GLY A 98 -14.54 -3.24 0.07
C GLY A 98 -13.34 -3.68 0.92
N GLU A 99 -13.34 -4.91 1.44
CA GLU A 99 -12.23 -5.46 2.22
C GLU A 99 -10.95 -5.57 1.38
N LEU A 100 -11.04 -6.06 0.15
CA LEU A 100 -9.90 -6.12 -0.77
C LEU A 100 -9.36 -4.72 -1.12
N LEU A 101 -10.25 -3.74 -1.31
CA LEU A 101 -9.87 -2.35 -1.53
C LEU A 101 -9.16 -1.76 -0.29
N ALA A 102 -9.68 -2.02 0.91
CA ALA A 102 -9.08 -1.54 2.14
C ALA A 102 -7.65 -2.09 2.33
N ILE A 103 -7.46 -3.39 2.09
CA ILE A 103 -6.13 -4.04 2.20
C ILE A 103 -5.14 -3.44 1.18
N THR A 104 -5.56 -3.28 -0.07
CA THR A 104 -4.71 -2.69 -1.12
C THR A 104 -4.38 -1.22 -0.85
N ALA A 105 -5.36 -0.42 -0.40
CA ALA A 105 -5.16 0.98 -0.03
C ALA A 105 -4.18 1.14 1.14
N ILE A 106 -4.34 0.35 2.22
CA ILE A 106 -3.43 0.39 3.38
C ILE A 106 -2.00 -0.03 2.98
N THR A 107 -1.88 -1.04 2.11
CA THR A 107 -0.57 -1.46 1.59
C THR A 107 0.13 -0.31 0.85
N MET A 108 -0.62 0.41 0.00
CA MET A 108 -0.09 1.58 -0.71
C MET A 108 0.23 2.75 0.25
N CYS A 109 -0.56 2.97 1.30
CA CYS A 109 -0.27 3.96 2.33
C CYS A 109 1.10 3.72 2.99
N ILE A 110 1.39 2.47 3.35
CA ILE A 110 2.68 2.10 3.95
C ILE A 110 3.82 2.33 2.94
N LEU A 111 3.62 2.00 1.67
CA LEU A 111 4.60 2.24 0.62
C LEU A 111 4.89 3.74 0.42
N PHE A 112 3.87 4.60 0.43
CA PHE A 112 4.08 6.04 0.29
C PHE A 112 4.88 6.64 1.46
N ILE A 113 4.61 6.21 2.69
CA ILE A 113 5.40 6.63 3.86
C ILE A 113 6.85 6.13 3.70
N MET A 114 7.05 4.88 3.27
CA MET A 114 8.38 4.32 3.07
C MET A 114 9.20 5.10 2.04
N VAL A 115 8.59 5.51 0.94
CA VAL A 115 9.25 6.24 -0.14
C VAL A 115 9.53 7.71 0.23
N ASP A 116 8.67 8.32 1.05
CA ASP A 116 8.85 9.69 1.55
C ASP A 116 10.00 9.82 2.56
N MET A 117 10.45 8.71 3.16
CA MET A 117 11.57 8.74 4.09
C MET A 117 12.92 8.83 3.36
N GLY A 118 13.75 9.79 3.78
CA GLY A 118 15.11 9.95 3.25
C GLY A 118 16.05 8.78 3.55
N GLN A 119 15.79 7.99 4.61
CA GLN A 119 16.56 6.79 4.97
C GLN A 119 15.64 5.66 5.46
N PRO A 120 14.97 4.93 4.55
CA PRO A 120 14.00 3.90 4.91
C PRO A 120 14.63 2.71 5.64
N LEU A 121 15.94 2.50 5.49
CA LEU A 121 16.69 1.51 6.26
C LEU A 121 16.80 1.86 7.75
N ARG A 122 16.30 2.97 8.27
CA ARG A 122 16.36 3.27 9.71
C ARG A 122 15.01 3.21 10.41
N VAL A 123 13.97 2.76 9.71
CA VAL A 123 12.58 2.75 10.20
C VAL A 123 12.39 1.97 11.50
N TRP A 124 13.17 0.91 11.73
CA TRP A 124 13.10 0.14 12.96
C TRP A 124 13.43 0.96 14.23
N HIS A 125 14.14 2.09 14.10
CA HIS A 125 14.42 2.99 15.22
C HIS A 125 13.16 3.69 15.75
N ILE A 126 12.07 3.70 14.98
CA ILE A 126 10.77 4.25 15.39
C ILE A 126 10.05 3.28 16.35
N LEU A 127 10.36 1.98 16.30
CA LEU A 127 9.69 0.98 17.13
C LEU A 127 10.17 1.06 18.58
N PRO A 128 9.28 1.27 19.58
CA PRO A 128 9.68 1.55 20.96
C PRO A 128 10.41 0.41 21.66
N VAL A 129 10.34 -0.82 21.13
CA VAL A 129 10.95 -2.02 21.73
C VAL A 129 12.37 -2.28 21.24
N LEU A 130 12.70 -1.89 20.00
CA LEU A 130 13.98 -2.20 19.34
C LEU A 130 14.82 -0.95 19.04
N GLY A 131 14.18 0.21 18.92
CA GLY A 131 14.80 1.45 18.52
C GLY A 131 15.34 2.27 19.69
N THR A 132 16.60 2.69 19.59
CA THR A 132 17.11 3.80 20.40
C THR A 132 16.69 5.12 19.74
N MET A 133 15.76 5.85 20.37
CA MET A 133 15.39 7.19 19.92
C MET A 133 16.55 8.15 20.21
N ASN A 134 17.25 8.57 19.15
CA ASN A 134 18.35 9.54 19.25
C ASN A 134 17.76 10.96 19.18
N PHE A 135 17.25 11.45 20.31
CA PHE A 135 16.79 12.83 20.42
C PHE A 135 17.99 13.79 20.37
N PRO A 136 17.90 14.90 19.61
CA PRO A 136 18.96 15.91 19.62
C PRO A 136 19.12 16.47 21.03
N SER A 137 20.33 16.42 21.58
CA SER A 137 20.70 17.16 22.79
C SER A 137 21.03 18.59 22.39
N SER A 138 20.00 19.39 22.11
CA SER A 138 20.11 20.84 21.92
C SER A 138 19.42 21.57 23.05
#